data_AF-A0A975M1S4-F1
#
_entry.id   AF-A0A975M1S4-F1
#
_cell.length_a   1.000
_cell.length_b   1.000
_cell.length_c   1.000
_cell.angle_alpha   90.00
_cell.angle_beta   90.00
_cell.angle_gamma   90.00
#
_symmetry.space_group_name_H-M   'P 1'
#
loop_
_entity.id
_entity.type
_entity.pdbx_description
1 polymer ?
#
loop_
_entity_poly.entity_id
_entity_poly.type
_entity_poly.pdbx_seq_one_letter_code
_entity_poly.pdbx_strand_id
1 'polypeptide(L)'
;MISTYMKSVDYKAYHHQSYHISALKSLCRLRFKLISIRTKHYNMMTKVLDLIFPEFKPFMKEQGYSDTSLYILKHFKSPNKIAKMNDEHFDKLRKRSMGRFNYPKFVKLKALAKTTIGVTQDHQLFKLKTSIAYVEKLNQDIKETEKQITSLMNRYPTKIQTIKGIGIISAATIV
;
A
#
# COMPACT_ATOMS: atom_id res chain seq x y z
N MET A 1 -48.91 -16.68 -22.70
CA MET A 1 -48.80 -17.62 -21.57
C MET A 1 -47.49 -17.53 -20.77
N ILE A 2 -46.37 -17.03 -21.32
CA ILE A 2 -45.13 -16.83 -20.54
C ILE A 2 -45.20 -15.56 -19.65
N SER A 3 -45.89 -14.51 -20.10
CA SER A 3 -46.07 -13.25 -19.35
C SER A 3 -46.83 -13.44 -18.02
N THR A 4 -47.74 -14.42 -17.94
CA THR A 4 -48.48 -14.74 -16.72
C THR A 4 -47.59 -15.42 -15.67
N TYR A 5 -46.59 -16.18 -16.11
CA TYR A 5 -45.63 -16.86 -15.21
C TYR A 5 -44.61 -15.87 -14.61
N MET A 6 -44.30 -14.77 -15.31
CA MET A 6 -43.48 -13.69 -14.75
C MET A 6 -44.22 -12.85 -13.69
N LYS A 7 -45.55 -12.98 -13.58
CA LYS A 7 -46.36 -12.34 -12.53
C LYS A 7 -46.59 -13.23 -11.29
N SER A 8 -46.35 -14.53 -11.38
CA SER A 8 -46.52 -15.50 -10.27
C SER A 8 -45.22 -15.82 -9.53
N VAL A 9 -44.08 -15.38 -10.06
CA VAL A 9 -42.85 -15.29 -9.25
C VAL A 9 -42.96 -13.96 -8.53
N ASP A 10 -43.25 -13.98 -7.24
CA ASP A 10 -43.11 -12.82 -6.37
C ASP A 10 -41.82 -12.11 -6.75
N TYR A 11 -41.91 -10.96 -7.42
CA TYR A 11 -40.78 -10.08 -7.61
C TYR A 11 -40.53 -9.48 -6.24
N LYS A 12 -39.98 -10.28 -5.31
CA LYS A 12 -39.48 -9.83 -4.02
C LYS A 12 -38.47 -8.76 -4.38
N ALA A 13 -38.88 -7.51 -4.26
CA ALA A 13 -38.05 -6.34 -4.44
C ALA A 13 -36.69 -6.67 -3.87
N TYR A 14 -35.67 -6.77 -4.74
CA TYR A 14 -34.31 -7.18 -4.38
C TYR A 14 -33.98 -6.53 -3.04
N HIS A 15 -33.98 -7.35 -1.98
CA HIS A 15 -34.10 -6.84 -0.63
C HIS A 15 -32.92 -5.90 -0.40
N HIS A 16 -33.13 -4.72 0.18
CA HIS A 16 -32.09 -3.70 0.37
C HIS A 16 -30.76 -4.31 0.89
N GLN A 17 -30.87 -5.32 1.76
CA GLN A 17 -29.75 -6.15 2.25
C GLN A 17 -28.93 -6.85 1.15
N SER A 18 -29.55 -7.42 0.11
CA SER A 18 -28.88 -8.09 -1.01
C SER A 18 -28.03 -7.13 -1.84
N TYR A 19 -28.48 -5.88 -2.03
CA TYR A 19 -27.70 -4.86 -2.73
C TYR A 19 -26.45 -4.48 -1.93
N HIS A 20 -26.58 -4.29 -0.61
CA HIS A 20 -25.45 -3.95 0.27
C HIS A 20 -24.41 -5.05 0.34
N ILE A 21 -24.83 -6.31 0.43
CA ILE A 21 -23.91 -7.46 0.40
C ILE A 21 -23.15 -7.51 -0.93
N SER A 22 -23.81 -7.23 -2.05
CA SER A 22 -23.17 -7.16 -3.37
C SER A 22 -22.16 -6.00 -3.47
N ALA A 23 -22.54 -4.81 -3.03
CA ALA A 23 -21.67 -3.63 -3.02
C ALA A 23 -20.43 -3.84 -2.12
N LEU A 24 -20.62 -4.39 -0.93
CA LEU A 24 -19.54 -4.73 0.00
C LEU A 24 -18.57 -5.76 -0.60
N LYS A 25 -19.10 -6.85 -1.18
CA LYS A 25 -18.28 -7.87 -1.88
C LYS A 25 -17.49 -7.27 -3.03
N SER A 26 -18.10 -6.37 -3.80
CA SER A 26 -17.42 -5.66 -4.89
C SER A 26 -16.24 -4.82 -4.37
N LEU A 27 -16.45 -4.04 -3.30
CA LEU A 27 -15.40 -3.22 -2.70
C LEU A 27 -14.28 -4.06 -2.05
N CYS A 28 -14.61 -5.16 -1.39
CA CYS A 28 -13.62 -6.09 -0.85
C CYS A 28 -12.75 -6.69 -1.97
N ARG A 29 -13.38 -7.14 -3.07
CA ARG A 29 -12.64 -7.64 -4.26
C ARG A 29 -11.76 -6.56 -4.88
N LEU A 30 -12.25 -5.32 -4.98
CA LEU A 30 -11.46 -4.18 -5.45
C LEU A 30 -10.23 -3.95 -4.57
N ARG A 31 -10.40 -3.93 -3.24
CA ARG A 31 -9.31 -3.80 -2.28
C ARG A 31 -8.25 -4.89 -2.48
N PHE A 32 -8.65 -6.16 -2.60
CA PHE A 32 -7.72 -7.26 -2.86
C PHE A 32 -6.96 -7.08 -4.18
N LYS A 33 -7.65 -6.63 -5.23
CA LYS A 33 -7.02 -6.35 -6.53
C LYS A 33 -6.01 -5.22 -6.44
N LEU A 34 -6.34 -4.11 -5.76
CA LEU A 34 -5.43 -2.98 -5.55
C LEU A 34 -4.19 -3.40 -4.75
N ILE A 35 -4.36 -4.21 -3.69
CA ILE A 35 -3.23 -4.76 -2.92
C ILE A 35 -2.34 -5.64 -3.80
N SER A 36 -2.92 -6.50 -4.65
CA SER A 36 -2.17 -7.35 -5.58
C SER A 36 -1.35 -6.52 -6.57
N ILE A 37 -1.93 -5.47 -7.14
CA ILE A 37 -1.22 -4.54 -8.05
C ILE A 37 -0.09 -3.82 -7.31
N ARG A 38 -0.34 -3.35 -6.07
CA ARG A 38 0.70 -2.72 -5.24
C ARG A 38 1.86 -3.67 -4.96
N THR A 39 1.59 -4.93 -4.65
CA THR A 39 2.63 -5.95 -4.44
C THR A 39 3.46 -6.17 -5.71
N LYS A 40 2.86 -6.14 -6.90
CA LYS A 40 3.61 -6.20 -8.17
C LYS A 40 4.57 -5.02 -8.31
N HIS A 41 4.14 -3.81 -7.97
CA HIS A 41 5.02 -2.64 -7.97
C HIS A 41 6.13 -2.72 -6.92
N TYR A 42 5.85 -3.24 -5.71
CA TYR A 42 6.89 -3.51 -4.72
C TYR A 42 7.95 -4.48 -5.24
N ASN A 43 7.54 -5.56 -5.89
CA ASN A 43 8.48 -6.51 -6.50
C ASN A 43 9.30 -5.85 -7.61
N MET A 44 8.69 -4.99 -8.43
CA MET A 44 9.40 -4.23 -9.47
C MET A 44 10.42 -3.26 -8.86
N MET A 45 10.04 -2.54 -7.79
CA MET A 45 10.97 -1.68 -7.04
C MET A 45 12.11 -2.49 -6.43
N THR A 46 11.83 -3.67 -5.85
CA THR A 46 12.86 -4.56 -5.31
C THR A 46 13.87 -4.93 -6.39
N LYS A 47 13.40 -5.41 -7.55
CA LYS A 47 14.27 -5.79 -8.67
C LYS A 47 15.16 -4.64 -9.13
N VAL A 48 14.61 -3.43 -9.21
CA VAL A 48 15.40 -2.25 -9.61
C VAL A 48 16.40 -1.87 -8.51
N LEU A 49 16.01 -1.95 -7.24
CA LEU A 49 16.90 -1.68 -6.12
C LEU A 49 18.02 -2.71 -6.01
N ASP A 50 17.76 -3.99 -6.31
CA ASP A 50 18.80 -5.02 -6.30
C ASP A 50 19.90 -4.72 -7.35
N LEU A 51 19.60 -3.96 -8.41
CA LEU A 51 20.56 -3.52 -9.42
C LEU A 51 21.28 -2.21 -9.05
N ILE A 52 20.53 -1.23 -8.52
CA ILE A 52 21.04 0.12 -8.25
C ILE A 52 21.69 0.22 -6.86
N PHE A 53 21.12 -0.45 -5.86
CA PHE A 53 21.50 -0.35 -4.45
C PHE A 53 21.13 -1.62 -3.64
N PRO A 54 21.80 -2.76 -3.88
CA PRO A 54 21.43 -4.05 -3.27
C PRO A 54 21.45 -4.03 -1.74
N GLU A 55 22.28 -3.20 -1.12
CA GLU A 55 22.44 -3.04 0.33
C GLU A 55 21.23 -2.36 0.98
N PHE A 56 20.38 -1.69 0.21
CA PHE A 56 19.20 -0.99 0.72
C PHE A 56 18.17 -1.95 1.33
N LYS A 57 17.94 -3.10 0.69
CA LYS A 57 16.93 -4.08 1.11
C LYS A 57 17.28 -4.74 2.45
N PRO A 58 18.51 -5.25 2.67
CA PRO A 58 18.95 -5.70 3.99
C PRO A 58 18.86 -4.61 5.05
N PHE A 59 19.23 -3.37 4.72
CA PHE A 59 19.21 -2.25 5.65
C PHE A 59 17.78 -1.91 6.14
N MET A 60 16.80 -1.99 5.25
CA MET A 60 15.39 -1.69 5.56
C MET A 60 14.57 -2.93 5.96
N LYS A 61 15.17 -4.09 6.22
CA LYS A 61 14.43 -5.33 6.55
C LYS A 61 13.41 -5.16 7.68
N GLU A 62 13.75 -4.40 8.71
CA GLU A 62 12.85 -4.13 9.85
C GLU A 62 11.60 -3.32 9.48
N GLN A 63 11.69 -2.49 8.45
CA GLN A 63 10.65 -1.51 8.11
C GLN A 63 9.96 -1.82 6.77
N GLY A 64 10.54 -2.66 5.92
CA GLY A 64 10.06 -2.95 4.57
C GLY A 64 9.86 -1.68 3.74
N TYR A 65 8.79 -1.66 2.94
CA TYR A 65 8.32 -0.46 2.21
C TYR A 65 7.49 0.47 3.11
N SER A 66 8.05 0.86 4.25
CA SER A 66 7.45 1.88 5.13
C SER A 66 7.39 3.25 4.46
N ASP A 67 6.59 4.16 5.00
CA ASP A 67 6.52 5.56 4.57
C ASP A 67 7.90 6.24 4.59
N THR A 68 8.79 5.84 5.52
CA THR A 68 10.17 6.36 5.58
C THR A 68 11.00 5.85 4.41
N SER A 69 10.95 4.54 4.14
CA SER A 69 11.64 3.92 3.01
C SER A 69 11.19 4.50 1.68
N LEU A 70 9.86 4.63 1.48
CA LEU A 70 9.28 5.22 0.27
C LEU A 70 9.70 6.68 0.11
N TYR A 71 9.73 7.45 1.19
CA TYR A 71 10.19 8.84 1.15
C TYR A 71 11.67 8.96 0.75
N ILE A 72 12.55 8.13 1.31
CA ILE A 72 13.98 8.11 0.93
C ILE A 72 14.13 7.80 -0.56
N LEU A 73 13.46 6.74 -1.04
CA LEU A 73 13.53 6.33 -2.44
C LEU A 73 12.95 7.39 -3.38
N LYS A 74 11.88 8.08 -2.98
CA LYS A 74 11.23 9.15 -3.75
C LYS A 74 12.13 10.37 -3.92
N HIS A 75 12.78 10.82 -2.84
CA HIS A 75 13.58 12.05 -2.89
C HIS A 75 14.99 11.81 -3.39
N PHE A 76 15.59 10.68 -3.04
CA PHE A 76 17.01 10.45 -3.24
C PHE A 76 17.36 9.37 -4.25
N LYS A 77 16.38 8.76 -4.97
CA LYS A 77 16.41 7.94 -6.22
C LYS A 77 17.70 7.18 -6.66
N SER A 78 18.90 7.74 -6.49
CA SER A 78 20.22 7.16 -6.73
C SER A 78 21.06 7.09 -5.44
N PRO A 79 21.88 6.05 -5.24
CA PRO A 79 22.83 5.94 -4.13
C PRO A 79 23.71 7.19 -3.99
N ASN A 80 24.17 7.77 -5.10
CA ASN A 80 24.98 8.99 -5.07
C ASN A 80 24.28 10.17 -4.40
N LYS A 81 22.96 10.28 -4.55
CA LYS A 81 22.17 11.31 -3.87
C LYS A 81 21.91 10.95 -2.40
N ILE A 82 21.76 9.67 -2.08
CA ILE A 82 21.65 9.19 -0.69
C ILE A 82 22.95 9.45 0.08
N ALA A 83 24.10 9.19 -0.53
CA ALA A 83 25.43 9.46 0.05
C ALA A 83 25.64 10.94 0.40
N LYS A 84 25.03 11.85 -0.37
CA LYS A 84 25.10 13.31 -0.22
C LYS A 84 23.98 13.90 0.65
N MET A 85 23.26 13.09 1.43
CA MET A 85 22.23 13.61 2.34
C MET A 85 22.84 14.48 3.47
N ASN A 86 22.21 15.61 3.76
CA ASN A 86 22.58 16.54 4.84
C ASN A 86 21.70 16.35 6.09
N ASP A 87 22.07 16.99 7.19
CA ASP A 87 21.37 16.88 8.48
C ASP A 87 19.92 17.42 8.43
N GLU A 88 19.63 18.40 7.58
CA GLU A 88 18.25 18.85 7.33
C GLU A 88 17.35 17.73 6.77
N HIS A 89 17.93 16.84 5.95
CA HIS A 89 17.22 15.68 5.43
C HIS A 89 17.02 14.64 6.53
N PHE A 90 18.00 14.49 7.43
CA PHE A 90 17.86 13.65 8.62
C PHE A 90 16.72 14.14 9.52
N ASP A 91 16.61 15.43 9.80
CA ASP A 91 15.52 15.96 10.63
C ASP A 91 14.14 15.71 10.03
N LYS A 92 14.02 15.86 8.69
CA LYS A 92 12.79 15.51 7.97
C LYS A 92 12.46 14.02 8.10
N LEU A 93 13.46 13.14 8.00
CA LEU A 93 13.28 11.69 8.18
C LEU A 93 12.92 11.33 9.62
N ARG A 94 13.57 11.94 10.59
CA ARG A 94 13.32 11.72 12.02
C ARG A 94 11.90 12.13 12.41
N LYS A 95 11.45 13.31 11.95
CA LYS A 95 10.06 13.77 12.14
C LYS A 95 9.06 12.81 11.50
N ARG A 96 9.30 12.39 10.25
CA ARG A 96 8.38 11.52 9.51
C ARG A 96 8.33 10.08 10.06
N SER A 97 9.44 9.59 10.60
CA SER A 97 9.54 8.27 11.23
C SER A 97 9.11 8.26 12.70
N MET A 98 8.62 9.38 13.24
CA MET A 98 8.29 9.54 14.67
C MET A 98 9.44 9.13 15.59
N GLY A 99 10.67 9.52 15.23
CA GLY A 99 11.88 9.22 16.00
C GLY A 99 12.43 7.79 15.86
N ARG A 100 11.81 6.93 15.05
CA ARG A 100 12.31 5.54 14.81
C ARG A 100 13.56 5.49 13.93
N PHE A 101 13.81 6.55 13.16
CA PHE A 101 15.00 6.67 12.32
C PHE A 101 16.08 7.47 13.06
N ASN A 102 17.03 6.74 13.67
CA ASN A 102 18.07 7.32 14.52
C ASN A 102 19.27 7.82 13.70
N TYR A 103 20.05 8.73 14.27
CA TYR A 103 21.25 9.27 13.63
C TYR A 103 22.29 8.20 13.22
N PRO A 104 22.58 7.16 14.04
CA PRO A 104 23.47 6.08 13.61
C PRO A 104 22.96 5.32 12.38
N LYS A 105 21.64 5.11 12.26
CA LYS A 105 21.03 4.51 11.06
C LYS A 105 21.24 5.41 9.83
N PHE A 106 21.10 6.73 9.99
CA PHE A 106 21.36 7.69 8.93
C PHE A 106 22.80 7.66 8.43
N VAL A 107 23.79 7.68 9.34
CA VAL A 107 25.21 7.62 8.99
C VAL A 107 25.53 6.30 8.28
N LYS A 108 24.99 5.18 8.78
CA LYS A 108 25.16 3.86 8.16
C LYS A 108 24.57 3.81 6.74
N LEU A 109 23.38 4.38 6.53
CA LEU A 109 22.77 4.47 5.20
C LEU A 109 23.65 5.26 4.22
N LYS A 110 24.20 6.40 4.66
CA LYS A 110 25.13 7.20 3.84
C LYS A 110 26.40 6.43 3.50
N ALA A 111 26.97 5.71 4.46
CA ALA A 111 28.16 4.90 4.24
C ALA A 111 27.91 3.79 3.20
N LEU A 112 26.82 3.04 3.34
CA LEU A 112 26.42 2.01 2.37
C LEU A 112 26.20 2.60 0.97
N ALA A 113 25.60 3.78 0.88
CA ALA A 113 25.38 4.44 -0.39
C ALA A 113 26.67 4.93 -1.06
N LYS A 114 27.73 5.21 -0.29
CA LYS A 114 29.06 5.56 -0.83
C LYS A 114 29.84 4.33 -1.32
N THR A 115 29.67 3.19 -0.65
CA THR A 115 30.39 1.94 -0.96
C THR A 115 29.53 0.94 -1.74
N THR A 116 28.42 1.37 -2.33
CA THR A 116 27.52 0.51 -3.10
C THR A 116 28.24 -0.05 -4.32
N ILE A 117 28.00 -1.34 -4.60
CA ILE A 117 28.43 -1.97 -5.85
C ILE A 117 27.40 -1.82 -6.97
N GLY A 118 26.25 -1.23 -6.67
CA GLY A 118 25.14 -1.10 -7.61
C GLY A 118 25.41 -0.10 -8.72
N VAL A 119 24.96 -0.42 -9.93
CA VAL A 119 25.14 0.42 -11.12
C VAL A 119 23.86 1.20 -11.36
N THR A 120 23.96 2.52 -11.41
CA THR A 120 22.81 3.40 -11.67
C THR A 120 22.74 3.75 -13.15
N GLN A 121 21.64 3.37 -13.81
CA GLN A 121 21.30 3.83 -15.17
C GLN A 121 20.00 4.66 -15.18
N ASP A 122 19.90 5.62 -16.11
CA ASP A 122 18.77 6.55 -16.16
C ASP A 122 17.40 5.86 -16.35
N HIS A 123 17.33 4.82 -17.19
CA HIS A 123 16.09 4.07 -17.38
C HIS A 123 15.65 3.35 -16.09
N GLN A 124 16.60 2.90 -15.26
CA GLN A 124 16.30 2.24 -13.99
C GLN A 124 15.79 3.26 -12.97
N LEU A 125 16.38 4.45 -12.93
CA LEU A 125 15.91 5.57 -12.10
C LEU A 125 14.48 5.98 -12.48
N PHE A 126 14.19 6.03 -13.77
CA PHE A 126 12.84 6.31 -14.26
C PHE A 126 11.85 5.21 -13.86
N LYS A 127 12.19 3.93 -14.05
CA LYS A 127 11.38 2.78 -13.61
C LYS A 127 11.08 2.83 -12.11
N LEU A 128 12.08 3.14 -11.28
CA LEU A 128 11.93 3.26 -9.84
C LEU A 128 11.00 4.43 -9.48
N LYS A 129 11.24 5.61 -10.05
CA LYS A 129 10.39 6.82 -9.85
C LYS A 129 8.94 6.52 -10.17
N THR A 130 8.68 5.94 -11.33
CA THR A 130 7.33 5.62 -11.80
C THR A 130 6.65 4.59 -10.90
N SER A 131 7.38 3.55 -10.48
CA SER A 131 6.83 2.52 -9.57
C SER A 131 6.47 3.08 -8.20
N ILE A 132 7.28 3.99 -7.65
CA ILE A 132 6.98 4.68 -6.39
C ILE A 132 5.69 5.50 -6.50
N ALA A 133 5.52 6.25 -7.59
CA ALA A 133 4.32 7.04 -7.82
C ALA A 133 3.05 6.17 -7.87
N TYR A 134 3.12 5.02 -8.56
CA TYR A 134 2.02 4.06 -8.57
C TYR A 134 1.72 3.50 -7.17
N VAL A 135 2.75 3.15 -6.39
CA VAL A 135 2.56 2.67 -5.01
C VAL A 135 1.88 3.73 -4.14
N GLU A 136 2.28 5.01 -4.24
CA GLU A 136 1.65 6.09 -3.47
C GLU A 136 0.17 6.24 -3.84
N LYS A 137 -0.15 6.22 -5.14
CA LYS A 137 -1.52 6.29 -5.62
C LYS A 137 -2.35 5.10 -5.16
N LEU A 138 -1.83 3.88 -5.31
CA LEU A 138 -2.47 2.66 -4.85
C LEU A 138 -2.71 2.66 -3.34
N ASN A 139 -1.77 3.20 -2.55
CA ASN A 139 -1.96 3.35 -1.10
C ASN A 139 -3.10 4.31 -0.76
N GLN A 140 -3.28 5.39 -1.52
CA GLN A 140 -4.43 6.30 -1.37
C GLN A 140 -5.73 5.59 -1.74
N ASP A 141 -5.77 4.95 -2.91
CA ASP A 141 -6.97 4.25 -3.41
C ASP A 141 -7.39 3.11 -2.48
N ILE A 142 -6.43 2.36 -1.91
CA ILE A 142 -6.70 1.33 -0.88
C ILE A 142 -7.30 1.97 0.37
N LYS A 143 -6.73 3.07 0.88
CA LYS A 143 -7.27 3.77 2.07
C LYS A 143 -8.68 4.30 1.82
N GLU A 144 -8.95 4.83 0.63
CA GLU A 144 -10.30 5.29 0.25
C GLU A 144 -11.29 4.14 0.14
N THR A 145 -10.87 3.01 -0.45
CA THR A 145 -11.69 1.79 -0.52
C THR A 145 -11.99 1.26 0.89
N GLU A 146 -11.00 1.23 1.79
CA GLU A 146 -11.18 0.82 3.18
C GLU A 146 -12.13 1.73 3.96
N LYS A 147 -12.10 3.05 3.70
CA LYS A 147 -13.07 4.00 4.26
C LYS A 147 -14.50 3.71 3.78
N GLN A 148 -14.68 3.43 2.49
CA GLN A 148 -15.99 3.09 1.94
C GLN A 148 -16.53 1.78 2.53
N ILE A 149 -15.68 0.74 2.63
CA ILE A 149 -16.03 -0.53 3.29
C ILE A 149 -16.46 -0.27 4.73
N THR A 150 -15.68 0.51 5.48
CA THR A 150 -15.96 0.83 6.89
C THR A 150 -17.28 1.59 7.03
N SER A 151 -17.54 2.57 6.16
CA SER A 151 -18.79 3.33 6.15
C SER A 151 -20.02 2.45 5.90
N LEU A 152 -19.95 1.56 4.89
CA LEU A 152 -21.03 0.62 4.58
C LEU A 152 -21.27 -0.38 5.72
N MET A 153 -20.19 -0.88 6.32
CA MET A 153 -20.27 -1.80 7.47
C MET A 153 -20.86 -1.13 8.71
N ASN A 154 -20.56 0.15 8.96
CA ASN A 154 -21.13 0.90 10.08
C ASN A 154 -22.61 1.23 9.88
N ARG A 155 -23.05 1.40 8.62
CA ARG A 155 -24.46 1.65 8.29
C ARG A 155 -25.34 0.42 8.48
N TYR A 156 -24.76 -0.79 8.37
CA TYR A 156 -25.44 -2.07 8.57
C TYR A 156 -24.61 -2.99 9.46
N PRO A 157 -24.58 -2.73 10.78
CA PRO A 157 -23.76 -3.51 11.70
C PRO A 157 -24.22 -4.97 11.68
N THR A 158 -23.29 -5.87 11.40
CA THR A 158 -23.51 -7.33 11.47
C THR A 158 -23.00 -7.88 12.79
N LYS A 159 -23.60 -8.98 13.26
CA LYS A 159 -23.17 -9.69 14.49
C LYS A 159 -21.72 -10.22 14.42
N ILE A 160 -21.08 -10.17 13.25
CA ILE A 160 -19.67 -10.56 13.06
C ILE A 160 -18.73 -9.51 13.66
N GLN A 161 -19.12 -8.23 13.69
CA GLN A 161 -18.31 -7.15 14.27
C GLN A 161 -18.21 -7.22 15.81
N THR A 162 -19.12 -7.93 16.48
CA THR A 162 -19.09 -8.11 17.94
C THR A 162 -18.12 -9.22 18.38
N ILE A 163 -17.52 -9.97 17.45
CA ILE A 163 -16.51 -10.98 17.77
C ILE A 163 -15.20 -10.27 18.11
N LYS A 164 -14.78 -10.35 19.38
CA LYS A 164 -13.53 -9.77 19.87
C LYS A 164 -12.34 -10.34 19.06
N GLY A 165 -11.62 -9.46 18.36
CA GLY A 165 -10.45 -9.82 17.54
C GLY A 165 -10.68 -9.74 16.03
N ILE A 166 -11.92 -9.59 15.54
CA ILE A 166 -12.19 -9.40 14.10
C ILE A 166 -12.28 -7.90 13.79
N GLY A 167 -11.31 -7.39 13.01
CA GLY A 167 -11.35 -6.02 12.49
C GLY A 167 -12.44 -5.83 11.43
N ILE A 168 -12.92 -4.59 11.26
CA ILE A 168 -14.04 -4.25 10.35
C ILE A 168 -13.80 -4.73 8.91
N ILE A 169 -12.57 -4.64 8.41
CA ILE A 169 -12.21 -5.10 7.05
C ILE A 169 -12.24 -6.64 6.93
N SER A 170 -11.82 -7.34 7.99
CA SER A 170 -11.90 -8.81 8.05
C SER A 170 -13.36 -9.26 8.13
N ALA A 171 -14.16 -8.60 8.96
CA ALA A 171 -15.61 -8.83 9.04
C ALA A 171 -16.30 -8.60 7.68
N ALA A 172 -15.94 -7.52 6.97
CA ALA A 172 -16.48 -7.21 5.65
C ALA A 172 -16.16 -8.24 4.57
N THR A 173 -15.12 -9.07 4.77
CA THR A 173 -14.76 -10.14 3.84
C THR A 173 -15.58 -11.42 4.09
N ILE A 174 -16.10 -11.60 5.30
CA ILE A 174 -16.86 -12.79 5.72
C ILE A 174 -18.36 -12.66 5.35
N VAL A 175 -18.89 -11.44 5.30
CA VAL A 175 -20.29 -11.10 4.92
C VAL A 175 -20.51 -11.27 3.40
#